data_AF-A0A9D9EKL0-F1
#
_entry.id   AF-A0A9D9EKL0-F1
#
_cell.length_a   1.000
_cell.length_b   1.000
_cell.length_c   1.000
_cell.angle_alpha   90.00
_cell.angle_beta   90.00
_cell.angle_gamma   90.00
#
_symmetry.space_group_name_H-M   'P 1'
#
loop_
_entity.id
_entity.type
_entity.pdbx_description
1 polymer ?
#
loop_
_entity_poly.entity_id
_entity_poly.type
_entity_poly.pdbx_seq_one_letter_code
_entity_poly.pdbx_strand_id
1 'polypeptide(L)'
;MKRTIIFILAAFCAIAAFSQAKKPTLMVVPSDAWCISNGYVTVYDNQGTETKIPDYKAAFQSDMDLALAISKINSIMAGRGYPLKNLESVMRSIEQRTAENNLTVSKTSGAQLAESPIDVLRRTAKADIILNLSWKVNHVGPKKSLTIILQGIDAYTNMQIAGCEGTGKPSSSSEVPILLEDALVDRVENFTDALDAYFKNMEEMGREVAVDIQVFDNGSGLDLESEFNGYELSEIIDEWMYQNTMGHRYSKLDGSENYIYYEQVRIPLFDAQGRAVDTESFVRELRRYLRSNYQVESKILMRGLGRAVLVLGEK
;
A
#
# COMPACT_ATOMS: atom_id res chain seq x y z
N MET A 1 -12.78 49.21 -17.01
CA MET A 1 -13.06 48.50 -15.73
C MET A 1 -13.60 47.08 -15.93
N LYS A 2 -14.57 46.81 -16.82
CA LYS A 2 -15.05 45.44 -17.07
C LYS A 2 -13.99 44.48 -17.66
N ARG A 3 -13.13 44.97 -18.58
CA ARG A 3 -12.04 44.17 -19.17
C ARG A 3 -10.91 43.81 -18.19
N THR A 4 -10.59 44.68 -17.24
CA THR A 4 -9.56 44.44 -16.22
C THR A 4 -10.01 43.45 -15.14
N ILE A 5 -11.32 43.42 -14.82
CA ILE A 5 -11.88 42.44 -13.87
C ILE A 5 -11.85 41.02 -14.46
N ILE A 6 -12.12 40.85 -15.76
CA ILE A 6 -12.07 39.53 -16.43
C ILE A 6 -10.64 38.96 -16.45
N PHE A 7 -9.63 39.80 -16.66
CA PHE A 7 -8.23 39.37 -16.62
C PHE A 7 -7.76 38.96 -15.23
N ILE A 8 -8.22 39.64 -14.17
CA ILE A 8 -7.89 39.28 -12.79
C ILE A 8 -8.61 38.00 -12.38
N LEU A 9 -9.86 37.79 -12.80
CA LEU A 9 -10.60 36.55 -12.55
C LEU A 9 -9.96 35.35 -13.28
N ALA A 10 -9.50 35.55 -14.52
CA ALA A 10 -8.80 34.52 -15.30
C ALA A 10 -7.42 34.19 -14.70
N ALA A 11 -6.69 35.19 -14.20
CA ALA A 11 -5.42 34.98 -13.50
C ALA A 11 -5.62 34.25 -12.15
N PHE A 12 -6.71 34.51 -11.43
CA PHE A 12 -7.02 33.81 -10.18
C PHE A 12 -7.48 32.35 -10.42
N CYS A 13 -8.22 32.09 -11.50
CA CYS A 13 -8.54 30.71 -11.93
C CYS A 13 -7.29 29.93 -12.39
N ALA A 14 -6.29 30.58 -12.98
CA ALA A 14 -5.05 29.93 -13.39
C ALA A 14 -4.17 29.51 -12.19
N ILE A 15 -4.24 30.23 -11.07
CA ILE A 15 -3.48 29.90 -9.85
C ILE A 15 -4.14 28.74 -9.08
N ALA A 16 -5.47 28.58 -9.17
CA ALA A 16 -6.17 27.43 -8.60
C ALA A 16 -5.90 26.10 -9.33
N ALA A 17 -5.36 26.14 -10.56
CA ALA A 17 -5.10 24.96 -11.38
C ALA A 17 -3.71 24.31 -11.17
N PHE A 18 -2.89 24.83 -10.26
CA PHE A 18 -1.56 24.27 -9.95
C PHE A 18 -1.40 23.90 -8.46
N SER A 19 -2.45 23.37 -7.83
CA SER A 19 -2.23 22.40 -6.76
C SER A 19 -1.60 21.17 -7.40
N GLN A 20 -0.26 21.18 -7.56
CA GLN A 20 0.47 20.02 -8.02
C GLN A 20 0.23 18.92 -6.99
N ALA A 21 -0.66 18.00 -7.34
CA ALA A 21 -1.12 17.01 -6.40
C ALA A 21 0.06 16.16 -5.93
N LYS A 22 0.05 15.86 -4.63
CA LYS A 22 1.18 15.20 -3.98
C LYS A 22 1.28 13.77 -4.49
N LYS A 23 2.17 13.55 -5.47
CA LYS A 23 2.45 12.21 -6.01
C LYS A 23 2.79 11.24 -4.86
N PRO A 24 2.23 10.03 -4.85
CA PRO A 24 2.46 9.08 -3.77
C PRO A 24 3.87 8.52 -3.79
N THR A 25 4.27 7.92 -2.67
CA THR A 25 5.63 7.41 -2.49
C THR A 25 5.81 6.03 -3.12
N LEU A 26 6.83 5.91 -3.97
CA LEU A 26 7.19 4.65 -4.63
C LEU A 26 8.32 3.95 -3.88
N MET A 27 8.32 2.62 -3.90
CA MET A 27 9.43 1.80 -3.39
C MET A 27 9.71 0.66 -4.35
N VAL A 28 10.94 0.55 -4.82
CA VAL A 28 11.35 -0.56 -5.69
C VAL A 28 11.82 -1.73 -4.84
N VAL A 29 11.26 -2.92 -5.09
CA VAL A 29 11.62 -4.17 -4.42
C VAL A 29 11.83 -5.26 -5.48
N PRO A 30 12.78 -6.20 -5.27
CA PRO A 30 12.85 -7.38 -6.12
C PRO A 30 11.62 -8.25 -5.91
N SER A 31 11.15 -8.92 -6.95
CA SER A 31 10.03 -9.83 -6.84
C SER A 31 10.42 -11.11 -6.09
N ASP A 32 9.43 -11.73 -5.48
CA ASP A 32 9.58 -13.02 -4.79
C ASP A 32 10.14 -14.08 -5.73
N ALA A 33 9.67 -14.12 -6.97
CA ALA A 33 10.14 -15.04 -8.00
C ALA A 33 11.62 -14.82 -8.35
N TRP A 34 12.08 -13.56 -8.36
CA TRP A 34 13.48 -13.24 -8.60
C TRP A 34 14.35 -13.65 -7.41
N CYS A 35 13.91 -13.38 -6.17
CA CYS A 35 14.62 -13.81 -4.96
C CYS A 35 14.72 -15.34 -4.90
N ILE A 36 13.62 -16.06 -5.18
CA ILE A 36 13.58 -17.52 -5.18
C ILE A 36 14.50 -18.10 -6.27
N SER A 37 14.50 -17.53 -7.47
CA SER A 37 15.31 -18.05 -8.57
C SER A 37 16.81 -17.80 -8.40
N ASN A 38 17.21 -16.75 -7.67
CA ASN A 38 18.61 -16.47 -7.34
C ASN A 38 19.06 -17.04 -5.98
N GLY A 39 18.21 -17.82 -5.31
CA GLY A 39 18.55 -18.53 -4.08
C GLY A 39 18.47 -17.68 -2.80
N TYR A 40 17.91 -16.48 -2.86
CA TYR A 40 17.69 -15.61 -1.70
C TYR A 40 16.39 -16.00 -0.97
N VAL A 41 16.41 -17.15 -0.31
CA VAL A 41 15.27 -17.70 0.42
C VAL A 41 15.65 -18.17 1.82
N THR A 42 14.75 -17.95 2.76
CA THR A 42 14.79 -18.56 4.09
C THR A 42 13.73 -19.65 4.14
N VAL A 43 14.14 -20.85 4.56
CA VAL A 43 13.26 -22.01 4.66
C VAL A 43 12.68 -22.06 6.08
N TYR A 44 11.35 -22.15 6.17
CA TYR A 44 10.64 -22.37 7.42
C TYR A 44 9.87 -23.68 7.36
N ASP A 45 9.96 -24.48 8.41
CA ASP A 45 9.09 -25.64 8.60
C ASP A 45 7.78 -25.18 9.25
N ASN A 46 6.70 -25.23 8.48
CA ASN A 46 5.36 -24.99 9.00
C ASN A 46 4.60 -26.32 9.06
N GLN A 47 4.65 -26.96 10.22
CA GLN A 47 3.92 -28.20 10.52
C GLN A 47 4.18 -29.33 9.50
N GLY A 48 5.44 -29.52 9.07
CA GLY A 48 5.86 -30.58 8.15
C GLY A 48 5.84 -30.18 6.67
N THR A 49 5.53 -28.93 6.35
CA THR A 49 5.65 -28.38 4.98
C THR A 49 6.75 -27.31 4.94
N GLU A 50 7.80 -27.57 4.16
CA GLU A 50 8.85 -26.58 3.90
C GLU A 50 8.29 -25.40 3.08
N THR A 51 8.15 -24.24 3.73
CA THR A 51 7.73 -23.00 3.08
C THR A 51 8.95 -22.12 2.84
N LYS A 52 9.16 -21.70 1.59
CA LYS A 52 10.26 -20.80 1.20
C LYS A 52 9.77 -19.36 1.21
N ILE A 53 10.39 -18.50 2.00
CA ILE A 53 10.09 -17.08 2.07
C ILE A 53 11.27 -16.29 1.49
N PRO A 54 11.05 -15.31 0.59
CA PRO A 54 12.11 -14.46 0.07
C PRO A 54 12.88 -13.71 1.17
N ASP A 55 14.20 -13.77 1.14
CA ASP A 55 15.07 -12.98 2.01
C ASP A 55 15.61 -11.75 1.26
N TYR A 56 14.85 -10.65 1.32
CA TYR A 56 15.27 -9.39 0.71
C TYR A 56 16.55 -8.83 1.33
N LYS A 57 16.83 -9.10 2.61
CA LYS A 57 18.05 -8.61 3.25
C LYS A 57 19.28 -9.28 2.63
N ALA A 58 19.23 -10.60 2.50
CA ALA A 58 20.30 -11.37 1.85
C ALA A 58 20.48 -10.93 0.39
N ALA A 59 19.39 -10.69 -0.34
CA ALA A 59 19.43 -10.23 -1.73
C ALA A 59 20.18 -8.89 -1.88
N PHE A 60 19.81 -7.87 -1.09
CA PHE A 60 20.45 -6.54 -1.19
C PHE A 60 21.90 -6.52 -0.69
N GLN A 61 22.26 -7.37 0.26
CA GLN A 61 23.62 -7.43 0.79
C GLN A 61 24.58 -8.23 -0.08
N SER A 62 24.06 -9.20 -0.85
CA SER A 62 24.87 -10.15 -1.60
C SER A 62 24.95 -9.84 -3.09
N ASP A 63 23.98 -9.13 -3.66
CA ASP A 63 23.89 -8.85 -5.09
C ASP A 63 24.09 -7.36 -5.41
N MET A 64 25.28 -7.03 -5.94
CA MET A 64 25.60 -5.68 -6.40
C MET A 64 24.82 -5.29 -7.66
N ASP A 65 24.51 -6.24 -8.54
CA ASP A 65 23.74 -5.98 -9.77
C ASP A 65 22.29 -5.62 -9.44
N LEU A 66 21.68 -6.27 -8.44
CA LEU A 66 20.38 -5.89 -7.88
C LEU A 66 20.40 -4.45 -7.34
N ALA A 67 21.42 -4.10 -6.53
CA ALA A 67 21.55 -2.76 -5.97
C ALA A 67 21.67 -1.69 -7.08
N LEU A 68 22.46 -1.97 -8.12
CA LEU A 68 22.63 -1.08 -9.27
C LEU A 68 21.34 -0.96 -10.10
N ALA A 69 20.63 -2.08 -10.34
CA ALA A 69 19.36 -2.10 -11.06
C ALA A 69 18.30 -1.25 -10.35
N ILE A 70 18.15 -1.43 -9.03
CA ILE A 70 17.21 -0.67 -8.21
C ILE A 70 17.60 0.80 -8.16
N SER A 71 18.89 1.13 -8.00
CA SER A 71 19.37 2.50 -8.03
C SER A 71 19.05 3.18 -9.36
N LYS A 72 19.23 2.48 -10.49
CA LYS A 72 18.91 3.02 -11.82
C LYS A 72 17.41 3.30 -11.98
N ILE A 73 16.55 2.38 -11.57
CA ILE A 73 15.09 2.59 -11.61
C ILE A 73 14.70 3.76 -10.70
N ASN A 74 15.28 3.85 -9.51
CA ASN A 74 15.07 4.99 -8.62
C ASN A 74 15.47 6.31 -9.30
N SER A 75 16.62 6.39 -9.98
CA SER A 75 17.01 7.60 -10.72
C SER A 75 16.04 7.95 -11.84
N ILE A 76 15.57 6.95 -12.59
CA ILE A 76 14.59 7.11 -13.68
C ILE A 76 13.24 7.64 -13.17
N MET A 77 12.77 7.14 -12.03
CA MET A 77 11.52 7.57 -11.39
C MET A 77 11.66 8.93 -10.69
N ALA A 78 12.81 9.20 -10.06
CA ALA A 78 13.11 10.49 -9.45
C ALA A 78 13.13 11.60 -10.51
N GLY A 79 13.71 11.33 -11.69
CA GLY A 79 13.71 12.25 -12.82
C GLY A 79 12.32 12.63 -13.33
N ARG A 80 11.29 11.83 -13.00
CA ARG A 80 9.87 12.07 -13.33
C ARG A 80 9.07 12.70 -12.18
N GLY A 81 9.75 13.06 -11.08
CA GLY A 81 9.16 13.75 -9.95
C GLY A 81 8.45 12.87 -8.92
N TYR A 82 8.66 11.54 -8.95
CA TYR A 82 8.10 10.65 -7.92
C TYR A 82 8.95 10.67 -6.64
N PRO A 83 8.36 10.84 -5.46
CA PRO A 83 9.06 10.65 -4.21
C PRO A 83 9.32 9.16 -3.98
N LEU A 84 10.57 8.81 -3.64
CA LEU A 84 11.01 7.41 -3.50
C LEU A 84 11.39 7.11 -2.06
N LYS A 85 11.02 5.92 -1.60
CA LYS A 85 11.53 5.32 -0.36
C LYS A 85 12.47 4.19 -0.73
N ASN A 86 13.73 4.35 -0.37
CA ASN A 86 14.72 3.30 -0.56
C ASN A 86 14.47 2.15 0.44
N LEU A 87 14.30 0.93 -0.08
CA LEU A 87 14.02 -0.25 0.74
C LEU A 87 15.11 -0.51 1.78
N GLU A 88 16.39 -0.38 1.40
CA GLU A 88 17.52 -0.62 2.28
C GLU A 88 17.52 0.35 3.48
N SER A 89 17.29 1.65 3.22
CA SER A 89 17.16 2.65 4.28
C SER A 89 15.96 2.37 5.20
N VAL A 90 14.84 1.89 4.63
CA VAL A 90 13.65 1.53 5.41
C VAL A 90 13.90 0.30 6.27
N MET A 91 14.53 -0.74 5.73
CA MET A 91 14.91 -1.95 6.49
C MET A 91 15.86 -1.60 7.63
N ARG A 92 16.92 -0.83 7.36
CA ARG A 92 17.86 -0.38 8.42
C ARG A 92 17.15 0.44 9.50
N SER A 93 16.21 1.32 9.13
CA SER A 93 15.43 2.09 10.10
C SER A 93 14.52 1.21 10.96
N ILE A 94 13.92 0.16 10.38
CA ILE A 94 13.11 -0.81 11.12
C ILE A 94 13.97 -1.60 12.11
N GLU A 95 15.15 -2.06 11.69
CA GLU A 95 16.10 -2.77 12.55
C GLU A 95 16.59 -1.88 13.69
N GLN A 96 17.00 -0.66 13.38
CA GLN A 96 17.44 0.31 14.39
C GLN A 96 16.32 0.60 15.40
N ARG A 97 15.08 0.85 14.94
CA ARG A 97 13.94 1.06 15.84
C ARG A 97 13.64 -0.17 16.70
N THR A 98 13.77 -1.36 16.15
CA THR A 98 13.57 -2.61 16.91
C THR A 98 14.65 -2.78 17.97
N ALA A 99 15.91 -2.51 17.64
CA ALA A 99 17.01 -2.50 18.60
C ALA A 99 16.83 -1.43 19.69
N GLU A 100 16.47 -0.21 19.32
CA GLU A 100 16.18 0.89 20.25
C GLU A 100 15.01 0.53 21.18
N ASN A 101 13.93 -0.03 20.65
CA ASN A 101 12.77 -0.43 21.44
C ASN A 101 13.11 -1.51 22.46
N ASN A 102 13.90 -2.53 22.05
CA ASN A 102 14.35 -3.60 22.95
C ASN A 102 15.23 -3.08 24.09
N LEU A 103 15.97 -2.00 23.85
CA LEU A 103 16.85 -1.36 24.84
C LEU A 103 16.16 -0.24 25.63
N THR A 104 14.94 0.14 25.25
CA THR A 104 14.18 1.20 25.91
C THR A 104 13.50 0.65 27.16
N VAL A 105 14.02 1.06 28.32
CA VAL A 105 13.44 0.76 29.62
C VAL A 105 13.00 2.04 30.32
N SER A 106 11.88 1.98 31.01
CA SER A 106 11.40 3.08 31.85
C SER A 106 12.42 3.39 32.94
N LYS A 107 12.84 4.66 33.03
CA LYS A 107 13.78 5.12 34.07
C LYS A 107 13.22 4.97 35.49
N THR A 108 11.91 4.99 35.65
CA THR A 108 11.24 4.95 36.97
C THR A 108 10.74 3.57 37.36
N SER A 109 10.37 2.71 36.41
CA SER A 109 9.77 1.40 36.70
C SER A 109 10.55 0.22 36.14
N GLY A 110 11.60 0.44 35.32
CA GLY A 110 12.31 -0.64 34.62
C GLY A 110 11.46 -1.38 33.59
N ALA A 111 10.20 -0.98 33.40
CA ALA A 111 9.29 -1.60 32.47
C ALA A 111 9.80 -1.43 31.02
N GLN A 112 9.78 -2.52 30.28
CA GLN A 112 10.06 -2.53 28.85
C GLN A 112 8.85 -1.98 28.08
N LEU A 113 9.09 -1.56 26.84
CA LEU A 113 8.00 -1.20 25.93
C LEU A 113 7.09 -2.41 25.72
N ALA A 114 5.79 -2.22 25.95
CA ALA A 114 4.80 -3.22 25.61
C ALA A 114 4.70 -3.29 24.09
N GLU A 115 5.09 -4.44 23.53
CA GLU A 115 5.04 -4.71 22.11
C GLU A 115 4.28 -6.02 21.89
N SER A 116 3.20 -5.98 21.11
CA SER A 116 2.50 -7.19 20.73
C SER A 116 3.13 -7.81 19.48
N PRO A 117 3.01 -9.15 19.27
CA PRO A 117 3.48 -9.79 18.04
C PRO A 117 2.89 -9.17 16.76
N ILE A 118 1.68 -8.61 16.84
CA ILE A 118 1.06 -7.92 15.70
C ILE A 118 1.69 -6.54 15.44
N ASP A 119 2.20 -5.86 16.47
CA ASP A 119 2.91 -4.59 16.31
C ASP A 119 4.27 -4.79 15.62
N VAL A 120 4.96 -5.92 15.88
CA VAL A 120 6.17 -6.33 15.17
C VAL A 120 5.87 -6.48 13.67
N LEU A 121 4.82 -7.24 13.33
CA LEU A 121 4.42 -7.52 11.93
C LEU A 121 4.02 -6.25 11.17
N ARG A 122 3.41 -5.28 11.85
CA ARG A 122 2.96 -4.00 11.27
C ARG A 122 4.10 -3.04 10.89
N ARG A 123 5.35 -3.31 11.28
CA ARG A 123 6.50 -2.45 10.94
C ARG A 123 6.96 -2.57 9.48
N THR A 124 6.38 -3.48 8.71
CA THR A 124 6.72 -3.72 7.30
C THR A 124 6.60 -2.43 6.46
N ALA A 125 7.48 -2.30 5.47
CA ALA A 125 7.74 -1.07 4.71
C ALA A 125 6.46 -0.37 4.20
N LYS A 126 6.23 0.86 4.66
CA LYS A 126 5.05 1.69 4.34
C LYS A 126 5.29 2.57 3.10
N ALA A 127 5.47 1.97 1.93
CA ALA A 127 5.33 2.71 0.68
C ALA A 127 3.85 2.79 0.30
N ASP A 128 3.46 3.81 -0.48
CA ASP A 128 2.11 3.84 -1.04
C ASP A 128 2.01 2.88 -2.23
N ILE A 129 3.06 2.78 -3.05
CA ILE A 129 3.18 1.84 -4.15
C ILE A 129 4.49 1.08 -4.10
N ILE A 130 4.39 -0.21 -4.34
CA ILE A 130 5.52 -1.14 -4.46
C ILE A 130 5.76 -1.41 -5.95
N LEU A 131 6.97 -1.13 -6.41
CA LEU A 131 7.45 -1.47 -7.74
C LEU A 131 8.17 -2.81 -7.67
N ASN A 132 7.46 -3.88 -7.99
CA ASN A 132 8.00 -5.25 -8.05
C ASN A 132 8.83 -5.43 -9.32
N LEU A 133 10.12 -5.67 -9.14
CA LEU A 133 11.09 -5.83 -10.20
C LEU A 133 11.53 -7.28 -10.35
N SER A 134 11.39 -7.82 -11.55
CA SER A 134 12.00 -9.09 -11.96
C SER A 134 12.79 -8.87 -13.24
N TRP A 135 13.95 -9.50 -13.38
CA TRP A 135 14.63 -9.55 -14.65
C TRP A 135 15.33 -10.89 -14.87
N LYS A 136 15.63 -11.15 -16.14
CA LYS A 136 16.40 -12.30 -16.59
C LYS A 136 17.38 -11.85 -17.67
N VAL A 137 18.64 -12.18 -17.49
CA VAL A 137 19.67 -11.98 -18.52
C VAL A 137 19.60 -13.15 -19.51
N ASN A 138 19.43 -12.84 -20.78
CA ASN A 138 19.42 -13.80 -21.87
C ASN A 138 20.74 -13.72 -22.65
N HIS A 139 21.20 -14.87 -23.12
CA HIS A 139 22.40 -14.99 -23.93
C HIS A 139 22.01 -15.28 -25.38
N VAL A 140 22.41 -14.40 -26.30
CA VAL A 140 22.19 -14.53 -27.74
C VAL A 140 23.56 -14.53 -28.44
N GLY A 141 24.21 -15.70 -28.44
CA GLY A 141 25.58 -15.84 -28.92
C GLY A 141 26.57 -15.00 -28.10
N PRO A 142 27.41 -14.15 -28.71
CA PRO A 142 28.32 -13.25 -27.98
C PRO A 142 27.60 -12.03 -27.38
N LYS A 143 26.33 -11.79 -27.74
CA LYS A 143 25.53 -10.66 -27.24
C LYS A 143 24.65 -11.08 -26.07
N LYS A 144 24.34 -10.12 -25.19
CA LYS A 144 23.39 -10.30 -24.09
C LYS A 144 22.17 -9.40 -24.30
N SER A 145 21.01 -9.85 -23.85
CA SER A 145 19.82 -9.03 -23.70
C SER A 145 19.23 -9.25 -22.32
N LEU A 146 18.34 -8.36 -21.87
CA LEU A 146 17.68 -8.46 -20.58
C LEU A 146 16.17 -8.41 -20.79
N THR A 147 15.47 -9.39 -20.24
CA THR A 147 14.01 -9.37 -20.10
C THR A 147 13.68 -8.80 -18.74
N ILE A 148 12.84 -7.78 -18.70
CA ILE A 148 12.37 -7.13 -17.47
C ILE A 148 10.86 -7.31 -17.33
N ILE A 149 10.41 -7.46 -16.09
CA ILE A 149 9.03 -7.33 -15.65
C ILE A 149 9.04 -6.37 -14.47
N LEU A 150 8.34 -5.25 -14.61
CA LEU A 150 8.16 -4.22 -13.59
C LEU A 150 6.67 -4.03 -13.35
N GLN A 151 6.20 -4.28 -12.13
CA GLN A 151 4.80 -4.17 -11.75
C GLN A 151 4.66 -3.10 -10.66
N GLY A 152 3.82 -2.10 -10.88
CA GLY A 152 3.39 -1.18 -9.83
C GLY A 152 2.19 -1.78 -9.11
N ILE A 153 2.34 -2.05 -7.82
CA ILE A 153 1.30 -2.61 -6.96
C ILE A 153 0.94 -1.55 -5.91
N ASP A 154 -0.34 -1.24 -5.78
CA ASP A 154 -0.82 -0.38 -4.71
C ASP A 154 -0.77 -1.12 -3.37
N ALA A 155 -0.09 -0.57 -2.36
CA ALA A 155 0.10 -1.20 -1.06
C ALA A 155 -1.20 -1.25 -0.23
N TYR A 156 -2.24 -0.52 -0.64
CA TYR A 156 -3.52 -0.50 0.04
C TYR A 156 -4.42 -1.66 -0.42
N THR A 157 -4.56 -1.83 -1.74
CA THR A 157 -5.44 -2.86 -2.33
C THR A 157 -4.71 -4.15 -2.72
N ASN A 158 -3.37 -4.15 -2.77
CA ASN A 158 -2.56 -5.20 -3.40
C ASN A 158 -2.85 -5.43 -4.89
N MET A 159 -3.58 -4.52 -5.54
CA MET A 159 -3.86 -4.61 -6.97
C MET A 159 -2.69 -4.08 -7.77
N GLN A 160 -2.43 -4.72 -8.92
CA GLN A 160 -1.50 -4.19 -9.90
C GLN A 160 -2.15 -3.00 -10.62
N ILE A 161 -1.52 -1.84 -10.53
CA ILE A 161 -1.99 -0.57 -11.11
C ILE A 161 -1.21 -0.19 -12.36
N ALA A 162 0.02 -0.70 -12.51
CA ALA A 162 0.86 -0.47 -13.67
C ALA A 162 1.70 -1.71 -13.98
N GLY A 163 2.00 -1.94 -15.24
CA GLY A 163 2.80 -3.06 -15.70
C GLY A 163 3.69 -2.66 -16.85
N CYS A 164 4.93 -3.12 -16.82
CA CYS A 164 5.89 -2.97 -17.89
C CYS A 164 6.63 -4.29 -18.04
N GLU A 165 6.55 -4.89 -19.22
CA GLU A 165 7.31 -6.08 -19.55
C GLU A 165 7.98 -5.93 -20.91
N GLY A 166 9.16 -6.55 -21.06
CA GLY A 166 9.79 -6.65 -22.37
C GLY A 166 11.24 -7.06 -22.33
N THR A 167 11.78 -7.27 -23.52
CA THR A 167 13.19 -7.65 -23.70
C THR A 167 13.92 -6.51 -24.41
N GLY A 168 15.04 -6.07 -23.82
CA GLY A 168 15.94 -5.09 -24.43
C GLY A 168 16.59 -5.62 -25.70
N LYS A 169 17.11 -4.71 -26.53
CA LYS A 169 17.82 -5.07 -27.75
C LYS A 169 19.12 -5.83 -27.40
N PRO A 170 19.52 -6.87 -28.15
CA PRO A 170 20.78 -7.55 -27.90
C PRO A 170 21.97 -6.60 -28.02
N SER A 171 22.72 -6.44 -26.93
CA SER A 171 23.88 -5.56 -26.82
C SER A 171 25.16 -6.38 -26.62
N SER A 172 26.30 -5.79 -26.99
CA SER A 172 27.61 -6.31 -26.62
C SER A 172 27.98 -5.97 -25.17
N SER A 173 27.20 -5.11 -24.50
CA SER A 173 27.36 -4.81 -23.09
C SER A 173 27.06 -6.03 -22.22
N SER A 174 27.84 -6.20 -21.16
CA SER A 174 27.58 -7.19 -20.11
C SER A 174 27.11 -6.55 -18.81
N GLU A 175 27.00 -5.23 -18.74
CA GLU A 175 26.59 -4.52 -17.54
C GLU A 175 25.07 -4.54 -17.42
N VAL A 176 24.57 -5.13 -16.32
CA VAL A 176 23.13 -5.22 -16.02
C VAL A 176 22.43 -3.86 -16.07
N PRO A 177 22.99 -2.75 -15.54
CA PRO A 177 22.32 -1.45 -15.59
C PRO A 177 22.07 -0.92 -17.01
N ILE A 178 23.01 -1.16 -17.94
CA ILE A 178 22.88 -0.73 -19.35
C ILE A 178 21.81 -1.57 -20.04
N LEU A 179 21.85 -2.89 -19.85
CA LEU A 179 20.84 -3.80 -20.43
C LEU A 179 19.43 -3.52 -19.89
N LEU A 180 19.33 -3.08 -18.63
CA LEU A 180 18.08 -2.72 -17.99
C LEU A 180 17.53 -1.39 -18.52
N GLU A 181 18.40 -0.40 -18.73
CA GLU A 181 18.02 0.86 -19.38
C GLU A 181 17.49 0.60 -20.79
N ASP A 182 18.20 -0.19 -21.61
CA ASP A 182 17.76 -0.57 -22.96
C ASP A 182 16.41 -1.31 -22.96
N ALA A 183 16.11 -2.10 -21.92
CA ALA A 183 14.83 -2.77 -21.78
C ALA A 183 13.68 -1.81 -21.40
N LEU A 184 13.98 -0.71 -20.70
CA LEU A 184 13.01 0.24 -20.16
C LEU A 184 12.76 1.49 -21.02
N VAL A 185 13.73 1.93 -21.83
CA VAL A 185 13.69 3.23 -22.56
C VAL A 185 12.37 3.45 -23.30
N ASP A 186 11.91 2.47 -24.07
CA ASP A 186 10.70 2.61 -24.90
C ASP A 186 9.39 2.28 -24.14
N ARG A 187 9.46 1.92 -22.85
CA ARG A 187 8.32 1.39 -22.07
C ARG A 187 8.02 2.18 -20.81
N VAL A 188 9.01 2.90 -20.30
CA VAL A 188 8.88 3.65 -19.05
C VAL A 188 7.84 4.77 -19.16
N GLU A 189 7.65 5.37 -20.34
CA GLU A 189 6.63 6.41 -20.56
C GLU A 189 5.23 5.85 -20.33
N ASN A 190 4.88 4.77 -21.04
CA ASN A 190 3.59 4.08 -20.86
C ASN A 190 3.38 3.62 -19.40
N PHE A 191 4.45 3.18 -18.74
CA PHE A 191 4.39 2.80 -17.33
C PHE A 191 4.07 3.98 -16.41
N THR A 192 4.72 5.13 -16.64
CA THR A 192 4.51 6.33 -15.82
C THR A 192 3.17 7.00 -16.12
N ASP A 193 2.69 6.91 -17.36
CA ASP A 193 1.36 7.37 -17.74
C ASP A 193 0.26 6.56 -17.05
N ALA A 194 0.44 5.23 -16.95
CA ALA A 194 -0.47 4.37 -16.20
C ALA A 194 -0.48 4.74 -14.69
N LEU A 195 0.68 5.02 -14.10
CA LEU A 195 0.77 5.48 -12.72
C LEU A 195 0.08 6.85 -12.52
N ASP A 196 0.37 7.83 -13.37
CA ASP A 196 -0.22 9.17 -13.27
C ASP A 196 -1.74 9.14 -13.51
N ALA A 197 -2.23 8.30 -14.43
CA ALA A 197 -3.67 8.09 -14.63
C ALA A 197 -4.34 7.48 -13.38
N TYR A 198 -3.68 6.52 -12.74
CA TYR A 198 -4.15 5.94 -11.47
C TYR A 198 -4.17 6.99 -10.34
N PHE A 199 -3.16 7.86 -10.25
CA PHE A 199 -3.13 8.94 -9.24
C PHE A 199 -4.24 9.95 -9.43
N LYS A 200 -4.46 10.37 -10.68
CA LYS A 200 -5.57 11.25 -10.99
C LYS A 200 -6.92 10.62 -10.62
N ASN A 201 -7.11 9.33 -10.90
CA ASN A 201 -8.31 8.62 -10.46
C ASN A 201 -8.43 8.59 -8.93
N MET A 202 -7.34 8.35 -8.21
CA MET A 202 -7.32 8.35 -6.74
C MET A 202 -7.66 9.72 -6.15
N GLU A 203 -7.23 10.80 -6.79
CA GLU A 203 -7.55 12.17 -6.37
C GLU A 203 -9.03 12.52 -6.61
N GLU A 204 -9.58 12.11 -7.75
CA GLU A 204 -10.97 12.41 -8.12
C GLU A 204 -11.98 11.51 -7.38
N MET A 205 -11.68 10.21 -7.27
CA MET A 205 -12.61 9.20 -6.77
C MET A 205 -12.31 8.77 -5.33
N GLY A 206 -11.21 9.25 -4.74
CA GLY A 206 -10.72 8.79 -3.46
C GLY A 206 -9.87 7.52 -3.57
N ARG A 207 -9.19 7.22 -2.47
CA ARG A 207 -8.38 6.01 -2.31
C ARG A 207 -9.28 4.81 -2.04
N GLU A 208 -8.88 3.69 -2.61
CA GLU A 208 -9.55 2.43 -2.41
C GLU A 208 -9.00 1.68 -1.20
N VAL A 209 -9.89 1.17 -0.36
CA VAL A 209 -9.57 0.38 0.83
C VAL A 209 -10.50 -0.82 0.96
N ALA A 210 -10.13 -1.75 1.83
CA ALA A 210 -10.95 -2.88 2.24
C ALA A 210 -11.33 -2.74 3.73
N VAL A 211 -12.59 -3.05 4.05
CA VAL A 211 -13.10 -3.01 5.41
C VAL A 211 -13.75 -4.36 5.71
N ASP A 212 -13.21 -5.04 6.72
CA ASP A 212 -13.79 -6.27 7.23
C ASP A 212 -14.55 -5.96 8.51
N ILE A 213 -15.69 -6.60 8.68
CA ILE A 213 -16.47 -6.54 9.90
C ILE A 213 -16.59 -7.96 10.42
N GLN A 214 -16.29 -8.14 11.69
CA GLN A 214 -16.33 -9.43 12.36
C GLN A 214 -16.98 -9.27 13.72
N VAL A 215 -17.51 -10.34 14.26
CA VAL A 215 -18.13 -10.36 15.58
C VAL A 215 -17.30 -11.24 16.52
N PHE A 216 -17.08 -10.80 17.75
CA PHE A 216 -16.52 -11.67 18.78
C PHE A 216 -17.55 -12.68 19.24
N ASP A 217 -17.18 -13.97 19.26
CA ASP A 217 -17.91 -14.97 20.02
C ASP A 217 -17.54 -14.84 21.51
N ASN A 218 -18.17 -13.88 22.17
CA ASN A 218 -18.02 -13.63 23.60
C ASN A 218 -19.26 -14.10 24.40
N GLY A 219 -20.15 -14.87 23.77
CA GLY A 219 -21.39 -15.32 24.39
C GLY A 219 -22.40 -14.21 24.68
N SER A 220 -22.21 -12.98 24.19
CA SER A 220 -23.18 -11.88 24.33
C SER A 220 -24.43 -12.08 23.48
N GLY A 221 -24.37 -12.95 22.46
CA GLY A 221 -25.42 -13.12 21.46
C GLY A 221 -25.57 -11.94 20.51
N LEU A 222 -24.65 -10.97 20.54
CA LEU A 222 -24.56 -9.92 19.53
C LEU A 222 -24.02 -10.53 18.24
N ASP A 223 -24.72 -10.29 17.14
CA ASP A 223 -24.34 -10.66 15.78
C ASP A 223 -24.74 -9.53 14.81
N LEU A 224 -24.53 -9.75 13.51
CA LEU A 224 -24.88 -8.78 12.47
C LEU A 224 -26.37 -8.78 12.11
N GLU A 225 -27.13 -9.79 12.52
CA GLU A 225 -28.59 -9.88 12.34
C GLU A 225 -29.34 -9.24 13.53
N SER A 226 -28.61 -8.87 14.58
CA SER A 226 -29.15 -8.21 15.76
C SER A 226 -29.86 -6.90 15.38
N GLU A 227 -31.14 -6.81 15.73
CA GLU A 227 -31.97 -5.65 15.40
C GLU A 227 -31.73 -4.48 16.34
N PHE A 228 -31.48 -3.30 15.74
CA PHE A 228 -31.47 -2.03 16.43
C PHE A 228 -32.40 -1.04 15.73
N ASN A 229 -33.35 -0.48 16.48
CA ASN A 229 -34.34 0.46 15.93
C ASN A 229 -35.11 -0.08 14.71
N GLY A 230 -35.32 -1.39 14.64
CA GLY A 230 -36.07 -2.06 13.56
C GLY A 230 -35.28 -2.32 12.27
N TYR A 231 -33.95 -2.16 12.29
CA TYR A 231 -33.04 -2.54 11.22
C TYR A 231 -31.96 -3.47 11.76
N GLU A 232 -31.48 -4.40 10.95
CA GLU A 232 -30.37 -5.26 11.33
C GLU A 232 -29.07 -4.45 11.42
N LEU A 233 -28.15 -4.88 12.28
CA LEU A 233 -26.83 -4.27 12.39
C LEU A 233 -26.08 -4.29 11.04
N SER A 234 -26.27 -5.35 10.25
CA SER A 234 -25.75 -5.49 8.89
C SER A 234 -26.24 -4.36 7.96
N GLU A 235 -27.53 -4.02 8.02
CA GLU A 235 -28.17 -2.97 7.21
C GLU A 235 -27.73 -1.57 7.66
N ILE A 236 -27.64 -1.36 8.98
CA ILE A 236 -27.16 -0.10 9.57
C ILE A 236 -25.73 0.21 9.11
N ILE A 237 -24.88 -0.81 9.09
CA ILE A 237 -23.51 -0.70 8.63
C ILE A 237 -23.46 -0.43 7.13
N ASP A 238 -24.28 -1.12 6.34
CA ASP A 238 -24.32 -0.93 4.88
C ASP A 238 -24.76 0.49 4.51
N GLU A 239 -25.81 1.00 5.16
CA GLU A 239 -26.26 2.39 4.99
C GLU A 239 -25.16 3.39 5.42
N TRP A 240 -24.43 3.10 6.50
CA TRP A 240 -23.30 3.94 6.89
C TRP A 240 -22.21 3.94 5.81
N MET A 241 -21.88 2.79 5.22
CA MET A 241 -20.92 2.70 4.12
C MET A 241 -21.42 3.48 2.91
N TYR A 242 -22.71 3.41 2.58
CA TYR A 242 -23.31 4.21 1.53
C TYR A 242 -23.12 5.72 1.77
N GLN A 243 -23.44 6.23 2.96
CA GLN A 243 -23.37 7.67 3.24
C GLN A 243 -21.95 8.22 3.36
N ASN A 244 -20.98 7.40 3.77
CA ASN A 244 -19.63 7.86 4.11
C ASN A 244 -18.56 7.54 3.05
N THR A 245 -18.92 6.81 1.97
CA THR A 245 -18.00 6.54 0.86
C THR A 245 -18.09 7.59 -0.24
N MET A 246 -16.95 7.86 -0.87
CA MET A 246 -16.84 8.81 -1.99
C MET A 246 -17.66 8.32 -3.19
N GLY A 247 -18.68 9.10 -3.55
CA GLY A 247 -19.59 8.76 -4.64
C GLY A 247 -20.41 7.49 -4.38
N HIS A 248 -20.62 7.11 -3.11
CA HIS A 248 -21.35 5.91 -2.71
C HIS A 248 -20.75 4.61 -3.28
N ARG A 249 -19.43 4.58 -3.47
CA ARG A 249 -18.73 3.46 -4.10
C ARG A 249 -18.10 2.55 -3.06
N TYR A 250 -18.70 1.37 -2.92
CA TYR A 250 -18.19 0.23 -2.17
C TYR A 250 -18.81 -1.05 -2.75
N SER A 251 -18.14 -2.18 -2.53
CA SER A 251 -18.64 -3.49 -2.93
C SER A 251 -18.70 -4.41 -1.72
N LYS A 252 -19.91 -4.86 -1.36
CA LYS A 252 -20.11 -5.95 -0.40
C LYS A 252 -19.89 -7.26 -1.13
N LEU A 253 -18.78 -7.95 -0.84
CA LEU A 253 -18.43 -9.20 -1.51
C LEU A 253 -19.15 -10.39 -0.92
N ASP A 254 -19.18 -10.45 0.41
CA ASP A 254 -19.71 -11.57 1.16
C ASP A 254 -20.16 -11.09 2.55
N GLY A 255 -21.08 -11.83 3.16
CA GLY A 255 -21.57 -11.52 4.49
C GLY A 255 -22.47 -12.60 5.07
N SER A 256 -22.44 -12.73 6.39
CA SER A 256 -23.27 -13.59 7.21
C SER A 256 -23.58 -12.89 8.54
N GLU A 257 -24.27 -13.56 9.45
CA GLU A 257 -24.47 -13.11 10.83
C GLU A 257 -23.14 -12.79 11.57
N ASN A 258 -22.00 -13.37 11.17
CA ASN A 258 -20.73 -13.27 11.91
C ASN A 258 -19.68 -12.38 11.25
N TYR A 259 -19.81 -12.10 9.95
CA TYR A 259 -18.86 -11.25 9.24
C TYR A 259 -19.47 -10.54 8.03
N ILE A 260 -18.84 -9.44 7.61
CA ILE A 260 -19.06 -8.78 6.32
C ILE A 260 -17.72 -8.39 5.71
N TYR A 261 -17.55 -8.63 4.41
CA TYR A 261 -16.38 -8.21 3.67
C TYR A 261 -16.74 -7.13 2.66
N TYR A 262 -16.16 -5.94 2.86
CA TYR A 262 -16.23 -4.83 1.91
C TYR A 262 -14.90 -4.64 1.20
N GLU A 263 -14.95 -4.59 -0.12
CA GLU A 263 -13.85 -4.20 -0.99
C GLU A 263 -14.22 -2.98 -1.83
N GLN A 264 -13.22 -2.42 -2.51
CA GLN A 264 -13.39 -1.26 -3.37
C GLN A 264 -14.02 -0.04 -2.66
N VAL A 265 -13.85 0.05 -1.35
CA VAL A 265 -14.42 1.13 -0.53
C VAL A 265 -13.65 2.40 -0.83
N ARG A 266 -14.32 3.40 -1.40
CA ARG A 266 -13.67 4.67 -1.77
C ARG A 266 -13.74 5.67 -0.62
N ILE A 267 -12.59 6.04 -0.08
CA ILE A 267 -12.45 7.03 0.98
C ILE A 267 -11.74 8.29 0.46
N PRO A 268 -12.12 9.50 0.92
CA PRO A 268 -11.43 10.72 0.51
C PRO A 268 -9.97 10.71 0.99
N LEU A 269 -9.08 11.38 0.27
CA LEU A 269 -7.67 11.51 0.70
C LEU A 269 -7.51 12.48 1.87
N PHE A 270 -8.39 13.49 1.95
CA PHE A 270 -8.40 14.51 2.98
C PHE A 270 -9.81 14.72 3.50
N ASP A 271 -9.94 14.98 4.80
CA ASP A 271 -11.20 15.38 5.40
C ASP A 271 -11.51 16.87 5.12
N ALA A 272 -12.69 17.33 5.56
CA ALA A 272 -13.13 18.72 5.41
C ALA A 272 -12.20 19.75 6.09
N GLN A 273 -11.29 19.31 6.96
CA GLN A 273 -10.33 20.13 7.69
C GLN A 273 -8.93 20.07 7.06
N GLY A 274 -8.78 19.37 5.92
CA GLY A 274 -7.52 19.20 5.20
C GLY A 274 -6.56 18.19 5.84
N ARG A 275 -7.03 17.36 6.79
CA ARG A 275 -6.22 16.30 7.40
C ARG A 275 -6.28 15.06 6.51
N ALA A 276 -5.15 14.38 6.34
CA ALA A 276 -5.11 13.13 5.59
C ALA A 276 -5.98 12.07 6.27
N VAL A 277 -6.80 11.38 5.50
CA VAL A 277 -7.64 10.28 5.97
C VAL A 277 -6.95 8.97 5.62
N ASP A 278 -6.73 8.15 6.63
CA ASP A 278 -6.31 6.77 6.47
C ASP A 278 -7.46 5.80 6.75
N THR A 279 -7.27 4.54 6.34
CA THR A 279 -8.25 3.47 6.53
C THR A 279 -8.65 3.32 8.00
N GLU A 280 -7.70 3.50 8.93
CA GLU A 280 -7.97 3.43 10.36
C GLU A 280 -8.91 4.57 10.81
N SER A 281 -8.66 5.80 10.35
CA SER A 281 -9.51 6.95 10.67
C SER A 281 -10.92 6.78 10.14
N PHE A 282 -11.08 6.26 8.93
CA PHE A 282 -12.38 5.96 8.34
C PHE A 282 -13.15 4.92 9.18
N VAL A 283 -12.53 3.77 9.49
CA VAL A 283 -13.18 2.73 10.31
C VAL A 283 -13.40 3.19 11.76
N ARG A 284 -12.58 4.11 12.26
CA ARG A 284 -12.79 4.74 13.56
C ARG A 284 -14.04 5.62 13.60
N GLU A 285 -14.43 6.22 12.50
CA GLU A 285 -15.70 6.96 12.38
C GLU A 285 -16.89 6.00 12.44
N LEU A 286 -16.83 4.87 11.72
CA LEU A 286 -17.82 3.79 11.83
C LEU A 286 -17.93 3.28 13.27
N ARG A 287 -16.81 3.01 13.93
CA ARG A 287 -16.78 2.63 15.34
C ARG A 287 -17.45 3.65 16.26
N ARG A 288 -17.19 4.95 16.05
CA ARG A 288 -17.81 6.03 16.86
C ARG A 288 -19.31 6.11 16.62
N TYR A 289 -19.75 5.91 15.38
CA TYR A 289 -21.15 5.87 15.01
C TYR A 289 -21.87 4.69 15.71
N LEU A 290 -21.32 3.48 15.61
CA LEU A 290 -21.87 2.29 16.26
C LEU A 290 -21.94 2.42 17.78
N ARG A 291 -20.88 2.95 18.40
CA ARG A 291 -20.85 3.17 19.85
C ARG A 291 -21.86 4.23 20.32
N SER A 292 -22.01 5.32 19.59
CA SER A 292 -22.82 6.47 20.05
C SER A 292 -24.31 6.26 19.84
N ASN A 293 -24.69 5.60 18.74
CA ASN A 293 -26.09 5.41 18.38
C ASN A 293 -26.66 4.07 18.84
N TYR A 294 -25.81 3.04 18.93
CA TYR A 294 -26.24 1.65 19.16
C TYR A 294 -25.53 0.98 20.34
N GLN A 295 -24.63 1.69 21.03
CA GLN A 295 -23.90 1.18 22.21
C GLN A 295 -23.08 -0.09 21.93
N VAL A 296 -22.75 -0.34 20.66
CA VAL A 296 -21.92 -1.48 20.25
C VAL A 296 -20.45 -1.16 20.50
N GLU A 297 -19.82 -1.92 21.40
CA GLU A 297 -18.37 -1.87 21.57
C GLU A 297 -17.66 -2.59 20.43
N SER A 298 -16.48 -2.09 20.09
CA SER A 298 -15.69 -2.67 19.00
C SER A 298 -14.21 -2.34 19.13
N LYS A 299 -13.41 -3.16 18.45
CA LYS A 299 -11.96 -3.11 18.32
C LYS A 299 -11.56 -2.95 16.86
N ILE A 300 -10.57 -2.13 16.59
CA ILE A 300 -10.03 -1.94 15.24
C ILE A 300 -8.70 -2.65 15.14
N LEU A 301 -8.55 -3.50 14.12
CA LEU A 301 -7.33 -4.21 13.80
C LEU A 301 -6.92 -3.87 12.36
N MET A 302 -5.85 -3.11 12.22
CA MET A 302 -5.24 -2.84 10.91
C MET A 302 -4.51 -4.07 10.37
N ARG A 303 -4.75 -4.40 9.09
CA ARG A 303 -4.03 -5.39 8.28
C ARG A 303 -3.36 -4.65 7.10
N GLY A 304 -2.09 -4.28 7.26
CA GLY A 304 -1.42 -3.41 6.28
C GLY A 304 -1.96 -1.98 6.31
N LEU A 305 -1.82 -1.24 5.21
CA LEU A 305 -2.23 0.16 5.12
C LEU A 305 -3.67 0.32 4.61
N GLY A 306 -4.13 -0.55 3.71
CA GLY A 306 -5.43 -0.43 3.06
C GLY A 306 -6.51 -1.36 3.53
N ARG A 307 -6.28 -2.17 4.58
CA ARG A 307 -7.30 -3.04 5.14
C ARG A 307 -7.45 -2.87 6.64
N ALA A 308 -8.68 -2.69 7.09
CA ALA A 308 -9.02 -2.57 8.50
C ALA A 308 -10.13 -3.55 8.86
N VAL A 309 -9.97 -4.23 10.00
CA VAL A 309 -10.98 -5.12 10.57
C VAL A 309 -11.61 -4.42 11.76
N LEU A 310 -12.93 -4.24 11.72
CA LEU A 310 -13.73 -3.82 12.86
C LEU A 310 -14.34 -5.06 13.50
N VAL A 311 -13.87 -5.42 14.70
CA VAL A 311 -14.42 -6.54 15.46
C VAL A 311 -15.41 -6.01 16.49
N LEU A 312 -16.66 -6.44 16.40
CA LEU A 312 -17.78 -6.02 17.24
C LEU A 312 -17.90 -6.90 18.49
N GLY A 313 -18.46 -6.36 19.56
CA GLY A 313 -18.76 -7.08 20.80
C GLY A 313 -17.83 -6.74 21.97
N GLU A 314 -16.56 -6.40 21.72
CA GLU A 314 -15.56 -6.07 22.75
C GLU A 314 -14.46 -5.11 22.24
N LYS A 315 -13.55 -4.68 23.13
CA LYS A 315 -12.51 -3.66 22.89
C LYS A 315 -11.07 -4.18 22.82
#